data_AF-A0A0D7Q9A3-F1
#
_entry.id   AF-A0A0D7Q9A3-F1
#
_cell.length_a   1.000
_cell.length_b   1.000
_cell.length_c   1.000
_cell.angle_alpha   90.00
_cell.angle_beta   90.00
_cell.angle_gamma   90.00
#
_symmetry.space_group_name_H-M   'P 1'
#
loop_
_entity.id
_entity.type
_entity.pdbx_description
1 polymer ?
#
loop_
_entity_poly.entity_id
_entity_poly.type
_entity_poly.pdbx_seq_one_letter_code
_entity_poly.pdbx_strand_id
1 'polypeptide(L)'
;LKSVARRIVDRRVLHLIKMWLECPVEETDDRGRKTRTTEARDNRRGIPQGSPISPLLANIYMRRFVLGWKKLGLEQRLGSRIVTYADDLVILCKKGNADQAPQQLRKIMSKLKLTVNEEKTRICKVPEEEFDFLGYSFGRMYSARTGQARLGYRPSRKSIKRMVEKIHALTDRTGTWQETTKLVGKVNRTLRGWANYFKVGTVSKAYRALDSYAAMRLRRWLQFKHKTRRRKGGTYPLPHLYGHFGLVRLSRLGHDVPWVKA
;
A
#
# COMPACT_ATOMS: atom_id res chain seq x y z
N LEU A 1 15.56 -22.05 8.28
CA LEU A 1 15.01 -23.26 8.93
C LEU A 1 15.07 -23.28 10.45
N LYS A 2 16.18 -22.91 11.13
CA LYS A 2 16.29 -22.95 12.61
C LYS A 2 15.12 -22.29 13.37
N SER A 3 14.57 -21.19 12.85
CA SER A 3 13.39 -20.52 13.44
C SER A 3 12.13 -21.39 13.43
N VAL A 4 11.91 -22.15 12.34
CA VAL A 4 10.72 -22.99 12.12
C VAL A 4 10.86 -24.31 12.90
N ALA A 5 12.06 -24.90 12.88
CA ALA A 5 12.37 -26.16 13.56
C ALA A 5 12.23 -26.11 15.10
N ARG A 6 12.09 -24.92 15.69
CA ARG A 6 11.78 -24.76 17.13
C ARG A 6 10.34 -25.10 17.48
N ARG A 7 9.42 -25.03 16.52
CA ARG A 7 8.00 -25.33 16.72
C ARG A 7 7.54 -26.57 15.95
N ILE A 8 8.19 -26.86 14.83
CA ILE A 8 7.89 -28.04 14.02
C ILE A 8 9.01 -29.05 14.22
N VAL A 9 8.66 -30.21 14.77
CA VAL A 9 9.59 -31.34 14.99
C VAL A 9 9.60 -32.29 13.79
N ASP A 10 8.51 -32.34 13.01
CA ASP A 10 8.40 -33.24 11.85
C ASP A 10 9.45 -32.93 10.78
N ARG A 11 10.37 -33.89 10.60
CA ARG A 11 11.48 -33.80 9.65
C ARG A 11 11.00 -33.75 8.20
N ARG A 12 9.88 -34.38 7.86
CA ARG A 12 9.30 -34.39 6.50
C ARG A 12 8.80 -33.01 6.12
N VAL A 13 8.07 -32.35 7.04
CA VAL A 13 7.60 -30.99 6.85
C VAL A 13 8.77 -30.01 6.74
N LEU A 14 9.78 -30.14 7.60
CA LEU A 14 10.98 -29.31 7.54
C LEU A 14 11.76 -29.50 6.24
N HIS A 15 11.83 -30.74 5.73
CA HIS A 15 12.42 -31.06 4.44
C HIS A 15 11.65 -30.41 3.29
N LEU A 16 10.32 -30.50 3.30
CA LEU A 16 9.48 -29.87 2.28
C LEU A 16 9.64 -28.34 2.30
N ILE A 17 9.61 -27.70 3.47
CA ILE A 17 9.86 -26.26 3.59
C ILE A 17 11.27 -25.90 3.07
N LYS A 18 12.27 -26.76 3.30
CA LYS A 18 13.62 -26.57 2.74
C LYS A 18 13.61 -26.61 1.22
N MET A 19 12.92 -27.58 0.61
CA MET A 19 12.78 -27.65 -0.85
C MET A 19 12.12 -26.39 -1.42
N TRP A 20 11.08 -25.87 -0.75
CA TRP A 20 10.44 -24.61 -1.15
C TRP A 20 11.36 -23.39 -1.04
N LEU A 21 12.30 -23.38 -0.08
CA LEU A 21 13.29 -22.32 0.06
C LEU A 21 14.42 -22.40 -0.98
N GLU A 22 14.77 -23.61 -1.39
CA GLU A 22 15.83 -23.90 -2.38
C GLU A 22 15.28 -24.00 -3.81
N CYS A 23 13.99 -23.75 -3.99
CA CYS A 23 13.32 -23.84 -5.28
C CYS A 23 13.89 -22.79 -6.24
N PRO A 24 14.29 -23.18 -7.46
CA PRO A 24 14.75 -22.23 -8.47
C PRO A 24 13.60 -21.33 -8.92
N VAL A 25 13.93 -20.07 -9.19
CA VAL A 25 12.99 -19.09 -9.74
C VAL A 25 13.23 -19.02 -11.25
N GLU A 26 12.17 -19.08 -12.03
CA GLU A 26 12.21 -18.79 -13.46
C GLU A 26 11.62 -17.41 -13.70
N GLU A 27 12.47 -16.48 -14.16
CA GLU A 27 12.05 -15.14 -14.55
C GLU A 27 11.98 -15.07 -16.08
N THR A 28 10.88 -14.55 -16.59
CA THR A 28 10.73 -14.26 -18.02
C THR A 28 10.93 -12.76 -18.20
N ASP A 29 11.91 -12.36 -19.00
CA ASP A 29 12.14 -10.95 -19.29
C ASP A 29 11.07 -10.37 -20.25
N ASP A 30 11.07 -9.05 -20.41
CA ASP A 30 10.13 -8.34 -21.31
C ASP A 30 10.26 -8.76 -22.78
N ARG A 31 11.31 -9.53 -23.13
CA ARG A 31 11.58 -10.06 -24.47
C ARG A 31 11.23 -11.56 -24.59
N GLY A 32 10.64 -12.16 -23.56
CA GLY A 32 10.22 -13.56 -23.54
C GLY A 32 11.33 -14.58 -23.25
N ARG A 33 12.55 -14.13 -22.90
CA ARG A 33 13.66 -15.02 -22.52
C ARG A 33 13.48 -15.48 -21.08
N LYS A 34 13.61 -16.78 -20.86
CA LYS A 34 13.50 -17.40 -19.54
C LYS A 34 14.88 -17.57 -18.93
N THR A 35 15.08 -17.00 -17.75
CA THR A 35 16.30 -17.17 -16.94
C THR A 35 15.94 -17.94 -15.69
N ARG A 36 16.60 -19.07 -15.46
CA ARG A 36 16.42 -19.86 -14.23
C ARG A 36 17.52 -19.49 -13.23
N THR A 37 17.14 -18.92 -12.10
CA THR A 37 18.06 -18.54 -11.03
C THR A 37 17.91 -19.46 -9.83
N THR A 38 19.05 -19.87 -9.26
CA THR A 38 19.15 -20.66 -8.02
C THR A 38 19.73 -19.85 -6.87
N GLU A 39 19.70 -18.51 -6.96
CA GLU A 39 20.35 -17.61 -5.99
C GLU A 39 19.98 -17.91 -4.54
N ALA A 40 18.72 -18.27 -4.27
CA ALA A 40 18.28 -18.61 -2.92
C ALA A 40 19.01 -19.82 -2.34
N ARG A 41 19.26 -20.83 -3.19
CA ARG A 41 20.02 -22.04 -2.86
C ARG A 41 21.51 -21.75 -2.77
N ASP A 42 22.07 -21.03 -3.74
CA ASP A 42 23.52 -20.82 -3.86
C ASP A 42 24.04 -19.87 -2.78
N ASN A 43 23.34 -18.76 -2.55
CA ASN A 43 23.68 -17.80 -1.50
C ASN A 43 23.16 -18.22 -0.12
N ARG A 44 22.38 -19.32 -0.04
CA ARG A 44 21.68 -19.81 1.16
C ARG A 44 20.90 -18.68 1.87
N ARG A 45 20.36 -17.75 1.09
CA ARG A 45 19.74 -16.50 1.54
C ARG A 45 18.59 -16.12 0.63
N GLY A 46 17.55 -15.54 1.22
CA GLY A 46 16.36 -15.16 0.49
C GLY A 46 15.31 -16.27 0.47
N ILE A 47 14.11 -15.87 0.08
CA ILE A 47 12.98 -16.76 -0.14
C ILE A 47 12.50 -16.45 -1.57
N PRO A 48 12.25 -17.46 -2.42
CA PRO A 48 11.71 -17.25 -3.76
C PRO A 48 10.50 -16.29 -3.75
N GLN A 49 10.61 -15.18 -4.49
CA GLN A 49 9.48 -14.26 -4.66
C GLN A 49 8.41 -14.94 -5.53
N GLY A 50 7.16 -14.91 -5.08
CA GLY A 50 6.05 -15.61 -5.74
C GLY A 50 5.72 -16.99 -5.18
N SER A 51 6.54 -17.54 -4.28
CA SER A 51 6.18 -18.75 -3.54
C SER A 51 5.05 -18.46 -2.52
N PRO A 52 3.96 -19.26 -2.49
CA PRO A 52 2.84 -19.04 -1.57
C PRO A 52 3.20 -19.09 -0.09
N ILE A 53 4.28 -19.82 0.28
CA ILE A 53 4.73 -19.93 1.67
C ILE A 53 5.62 -18.75 2.11
N SER A 54 6.10 -17.94 1.18
CA SER A 54 7.02 -16.82 1.46
C SER A 54 6.48 -15.79 2.44
N PRO A 55 5.21 -15.32 2.34
CA PRO A 55 4.66 -14.36 3.29
C PRO A 55 4.60 -14.92 4.72
N LEU A 56 4.26 -16.20 4.86
CA LEU A 56 4.20 -16.86 6.16
C LEU A 56 5.60 -16.95 6.79
N LEU A 57 6.60 -17.37 6.02
CA LEU A 57 7.97 -17.50 6.51
C LEU A 57 8.59 -16.15 6.87
N ALA A 58 8.32 -15.10 6.07
CA ALA A 58 8.72 -13.74 6.38
C ALA A 58 8.12 -13.28 7.72
N ASN A 59 6.83 -13.51 7.95
CA ASN A 59 6.16 -13.17 9.22
C ASN A 59 6.70 -13.96 10.41
N ILE A 60 6.98 -15.26 10.26
CA ILE A 60 7.62 -16.07 11.31
C ILE A 60 9.00 -15.50 11.65
N TYR A 61 9.74 -15.04 10.64
CA TYR A 61 11.05 -14.44 10.82
C TYR A 61 10.96 -13.09 11.55
N MET A 62 10.09 -12.19 11.09
CA MET A 62 9.84 -10.87 11.70
C MET A 62 9.28 -10.97 13.11
N ARG A 63 8.52 -12.02 13.44
CA ARG A 63 8.09 -12.29 14.82
C ARG A 63 9.27 -12.44 15.79
N ARG A 64 10.44 -12.90 15.32
CA ARG A 64 11.65 -12.97 16.16
C ARG A 64 12.17 -11.59 16.54
N PHE A 65 12.05 -10.62 15.66
CA PHE A 65 12.40 -9.23 15.95
C PHE A 65 11.52 -8.70 17.09
N VAL A 66 10.20 -8.84 16.97
CA VAL A 66 9.24 -8.40 17.99
C VAL A 66 9.49 -9.10 19.34
N LEU A 67 9.72 -10.42 19.34
CA LEU A 67 10.05 -11.14 20.57
C LEU A 67 11.40 -10.73 21.17
N GLY A 68 12.41 -10.47 20.33
CA GLY A 68 13.71 -9.97 20.77
C GLY A 68 13.58 -8.60 21.43
N TRP A 69 12.77 -7.72 20.86
CA TRP A 69 12.48 -6.40 21.40
C TRP A 69 11.84 -6.49 22.79
N LYS A 70 10.82 -7.35 22.94
CA LYS A 70 10.16 -7.63 24.22
C LYS A 70 11.10 -8.21 25.27
N LYS A 71 11.87 -9.23 24.91
CA LYS A 71 12.80 -9.90 25.84
C LYS A 71 13.90 -8.97 26.36
N LEU A 72 14.30 -7.97 25.58
CA LEU A 72 15.28 -6.96 25.98
C LEU A 72 14.67 -5.84 26.85
N GLY A 73 13.37 -5.92 27.20
CA GLY A 73 12.69 -4.90 28.01
C GLY A 73 12.56 -3.54 27.32
N LEU A 74 12.72 -3.49 25.99
CA LEU A 74 12.73 -2.22 25.24
C LEU A 74 11.34 -1.58 25.16
N GLU A 75 10.27 -2.35 25.28
CA GLU A 75 8.91 -1.81 25.39
C GLU A 75 8.75 -0.96 26.64
N GLN A 76 9.17 -1.46 27.81
CA GLN A 76 9.11 -0.72 29.06
C GLN A 76 10.14 0.42 29.08
N ARG A 77 11.40 0.13 28.76
CA ARG A 77 12.52 1.07 28.87
C ARG A 77 12.37 2.29 27.96
N LEU A 78 11.91 2.10 26.72
CA LEU A 78 11.72 3.19 25.76
C LEU A 78 10.28 3.71 25.73
N GLY A 79 9.36 3.06 26.47
CA GLY A 79 7.92 3.29 26.33
C GLY A 79 7.46 3.04 24.90
N SER A 80 7.97 1.99 24.27
CA SER A 80 7.82 1.74 22.83
C SER A 80 6.69 0.77 22.51
N ARG A 81 6.01 0.98 21.37
CA ARG A 81 5.04 0.06 20.78
C ARG A 81 5.40 -0.22 19.34
N ILE A 82 5.46 -1.50 18.99
CA ILE A 82 5.80 -1.94 17.64
C ILE A 82 4.54 -2.26 16.85
N VAL A 83 4.46 -1.72 15.63
CA VAL A 83 3.49 -2.12 14.61
C VAL A 83 4.27 -2.68 13.42
N THR A 84 3.99 -3.93 13.06
CA THR A 84 4.62 -4.63 11.92
C THR A 84 3.58 -4.95 10.86
N TYR A 85 3.93 -4.79 9.59
CA TYR A 85 3.19 -5.31 8.46
C TYR A 85 4.17 -5.84 7.41
N ALA A 86 4.27 -7.15 7.28
CA ALA A 86 5.32 -7.80 6.49
C ALA A 86 6.73 -7.28 6.87
N ASP A 87 7.43 -6.65 5.93
CA ASP A 87 8.74 -6.01 6.11
C ASP A 87 8.68 -4.58 6.64
N ASP A 88 7.54 -3.90 6.49
CA ASP A 88 7.34 -2.54 6.99
C ASP A 88 7.11 -2.54 8.51
N LEU A 89 7.84 -1.68 9.21
CA LEU A 89 7.86 -1.59 10.67
C LEU A 89 7.73 -0.13 11.12
N VAL A 90 6.89 0.12 12.13
CA VAL A 90 6.83 1.39 12.85
C VAL A 90 7.05 1.13 14.34
N ILE A 91 7.99 1.87 14.94
CA ILE A 91 8.26 1.84 16.38
C ILE A 91 7.81 3.18 16.96
N LEU A 92 6.68 3.18 17.65
CA LEU A 92 6.17 4.35 18.35
C LEU A 92 6.86 4.45 19.71
N CYS A 93 7.56 5.55 19.98
CA CYS A 93 8.23 5.78 21.26
C CYS A 93 7.63 6.99 21.97
N LYS A 94 7.69 7.02 23.30
CA LYS A 94 7.42 8.25 24.07
C LYS A 94 8.51 9.30 23.78
N LYS A 95 8.15 10.58 23.97
CA LYS A 95 9.04 11.73 23.73
C LYS A 95 10.37 11.55 24.47
N GLY A 96 11.50 11.79 23.78
CA GLY A 96 12.85 11.72 24.34
C GLY A 96 13.59 10.38 24.18
N ASN A 97 12.89 9.28 23.85
CA ASN A 97 13.49 7.94 23.74
C ASN A 97 13.69 7.45 22.30
N ALA A 98 13.29 8.25 21.31
CA ALA A 98 13.29 7.85 19.91
C ALA A 98 14.70 7.63 19.34
N ASP A 99 15.71 8.37 19.82
CA ASP A 99 17.08 8.32 19.29
C ASP A 99 17.79 6.99 19.60
N GLN A 100 17.40 6.31 20.68
CA GLN A 100 17.92 4.99 21.03
C GLN A 100 17.28 3.86 20.22
N ALA A 101 16.07 4.06 19.69
CA ALA A 101 15.32 3.00 19.03
C ALA A 101 15.99 2.49 17.73
N PRO A 102 16.51 3.33 16.82
CA PRO A 102 17.24 2.88 15.64
C PRO A 102 18.48 2.05 15.98
N GLN A 103 19.21 2.41 17.03
CA GLN A 103 20.40 1.66 17.45
C GLN A 103 20.03 0.25 17.93
N GLN A 104 18.96 0.12 18.73
CA GLN A 104 18.47 -1.19 19.16
C GLN A 104 17.87 -2.00 18.00
N LEU A 105 17.17 -1.34 17.07
CA LEU A 105 16.67 -1.94 15.84
C LEU A 105 17.81 -2.58 15.05
N ARG A 106 18.89 -1.83 14.78
CA ARG A 106 20.08 -2.33 14.08
C ARG A 106 20.72 -3.51 14.81
N LYS A 107 20.85 -3.44 16.13
CA LYS A 107 21.43 -4.51 16.95
C LYS A 107 20.64 -5.83 16.83
N ILE A 108 19.31 -5.75 16.85
CA ILE A 108 18.46 -6.95 16.74
C ILE A 108 18.44 -7.45 15.28
N MET A 109 18.34 -6.55 14.30
CA MET A 109 18.33 -6.91 12.88
C MET A 109 19.65 -7.57 12.45
N SER A 110 20.79 -7.07 12.94
CA SER A 110 22.11 -7.69 12.71
C SER A 110 22.19 -9.12 13.29
N LYS A 111 21.65 -9.36 14.49
CA LYS A 111 21.52 -10.72 15.06
C LYS A 111 20.60 -11.62 14.23
N LEU A 112 19.63 -11.03 13.54
CA LEU A 112 18.76 -11.71 12.58
C LEU A 112 19.36 -11.75 11.17
N LYS A 113 20.60 -11.29 10.95
CA LYS A 113 21.26 -11.24 9.65
C LYS A 113 20.42 -10.52 8.58
N LEU A 114 19.67 -9.50 8.99
CA LEU A 114 18.92 -8.61 8.11
C LEU A 114 19.59 -7.25 8.08
N THR A 115 19.65 -6.67 6.88
CA THR A 115 20.14 -5.31 6.67
C THR A 115 18.96 -4.35 6.69
N VAL A 116 19.08 -3.29 7.48
CA VAL A 116 18.08 -2.21 7.52
C VAL A 116 18.31 -1.28 6.34
N ASN A 117 17.23 -0.86 5.68
CA ASN A 117 17.31 0.17 4.66
C ASN A 117 17.41 1.54 5.35
N GLU A 118 18.62 2.09 5.42
CA GLU A 118 18.89 3.37 6.10
C GLU A 118 18.21 4.55 5.40
N GLU A 119 18.07 4.53 4.08
CA GLU A 119 17.38 5.60 3.34
C GLU A 119 15.88 5.67 3.66
N LYS A 120 15.26 4.52 3.94
CA LYS A 120 13.85 4.43 4.34
C LYS A 120 13.65 4.69 5.84
N THR A 121 14.67 4.48 6.65
CA THR A 121 14.56 4.55 8.11
C THR A 121 14.75 5.98 8.57
N ARG A 122 13.72 6.56 9.17
CA ARG A 122 13.78 7.93 9.71
C ARG A 122 13.08 8.02 11.06
N ILE A 123 13.59 8.89 11.92
CA ILE A 123 12.88 9.32 13.13
C ILE A 123 11.91 10.41 12.71
N CYS A 124 10.67 10.34 13.18
CA CYS A 124 9.63 11.33 12.91
C CYS A 124 9.00 11.77 14.24
N LYS A 125 8.90 13.08 14.46
CA LYS A 125 8.27 13.67 15.65
C LYS A 125 6.84 14.08 15.32
N VAL A 126 5.88 13.37 15.90
CA VAL A 126 4.45 13.63 15.72
C VAL A 126 3.95 14.40 16.96
N PRO A 127 3.21 15.52 16.81
CA PRO A 127 2.43 15.93 15.64
C PRO A 127 3.09 16.95 14.68
N GLU A 128 4.33 17.37 14.90
CA GLU A 128 5.01 18.38 14.08
C GLU A 128 5.28 17.91 12.64
N GLU A 129 5.61 16.63 12.49
CA GLU A 129 5.93 15.98 11.23
C GLU A 129 4.86 14.94 10.85
N GLU A 130 4.87 14.54 9.57
CA GLU A 130 4.04 13.46 9.06
C GLU A 130 4.90 12.24 8.68
N PHE A 131 4.38 11.03 8.85
CA PHE A 131 4.99 9.81 8.31
C PHE A 131 4.03 8.97 7.50
N ASP A 132 4.56 8.31 6.46
CA ASP A 132 3.81 7.41 5.60
C ASP A 132 3.95 5.96 6.10
N PHE A 133 2.83 5.24 6.25
CA PHE A 133 2.79 3.81 6.56
C PHE A 133 1.57 3.17 5.87
N LEU A 134 1.78 2.07 5.14
CA LEU A 134 0.74 1.32 4.41
C LEU A 134 -0.14 2.17 3.47
N GLY A 135 0.45 3.19 2.87
CA GLY A 135 -0.25 4.10 1.97
C GLY A 135 -1.05 5.21 2.68
N TYR A 136 -0.95 5.33 4.00
CA TYR A 136 -1.50 6.41 4.80
C TYR A 136 -0.41 7.35 5.30
N SER A 137 -0.69 8.65 5.31
CA SER A 137 0.11 9.65 6.02
C SER A 137 -0.52 9.92 7.39
N PHE A 138 0.24 9.73 8.46
CA PHE A 138 -0.12 10.00 9.85
C PHE A 138 0.48 11.33 10.29
N GLY A 139 -0.29 12.15 11.00
CA GLY A 139 0.18 13.43 11.55
C GLY A 139 -0.95 14.36 11.98
N ARG A 140 -0.64 15.65 12.13
CA ARG A 140 -1.62 16.66 12.54
C ARG A 140 -2.64 16.91 11.43
N MET A 141 -3.91 16.68 11.74
CA MET A 141 -5.04 16.94 10.85
C MET A 141 -5.97 17.96 11.51
N TYR A 142 -6.67 18.73 10.69
CA TYR A 142 -7.65 19.71 11.17
C TYR A 142 -9.06 19.21 10.90
N SER A 143 -9.93 19.33 11.89
CA SER A 143 -11.37 19.09 11.72
C SER A 143 -11.95 20.10 10.75
N ALA A 144 -12.68 19.62 9.73
CA ALA A 144 -13.37 20.50 8.78
C ALA A 144 -14.57 21.23 9.40
N ARG A 145 -15.09 20.73 10.53
CA ARG A 145 -16.26 21.31 11.22
C ARG A 145 -15.86 22.27 12.35
N THR A 146 -14.87 21.88 13.15
CA THR A 146 -14.50 22.61 14.37
C THR A 146 -13.19 23.35 14.26
N GLY A 147 -12.42 23.17 13.17
CA GLY A 147 -11.09 23.77 13.00
C GLY A 147 -10.02 23.24 13.96
N GLN A 148 -10.39 22.38 14.91
CA GLN A 148 -9.48 21.86 15.93
C GLN A 148 -8.44 20.90 15.34
N ALA A 149 -7.21 21.02 15.82
CA ALA A 149 -6.13 20.10 15.51
C ALA A 149 -6.34 18.78 16.24
N ARG A 150 -6.23 17.68 15.50
CA ARG A 150 -6.29 16.31 16.01
C ARG A 150 -5.21 15.47 15.36
N LEU A 151 -4.72 14.47 16.08
CA LEU A 151 -3.92 13.43 15.44
C LEU A 151 -4.83 12.59 14.56
N GLY A 152 -4.43 12.37 13.31
CA GLY A 152 -5.20 11.57 12.38
C GLY A 152 -4.34 11.05 11.24
N TYR A 153 -5.01 10.42 10.29
CA TYR A 153 -4.37 9.90 9.10
C TYR A 153 -5.25 10.13 7.88
N ARG A 154 -4.60 10.16 6.72
CA ARG A 154 -5.22 10.34 5.40
C ARG A 154 -4.48 9.51 4.36
N PRO A 155 -5.08 9.20 3.21
CA PRO A 155 -4.35 8.58 2.11
C PRO A 155 -3.11 9.41 1.73
N SER A 156 -1.97 8.73 1.54
CA SER A 156 -0.72 9.40 1.25
C SER A 156 -0.74 10.05 -0.12
N ARG A 157 0.05 11.12 -0.29
CA ARG A 157 0.17 11.79 -1.60
C ARG A 157 0.65 10.82 -2.68
N LYS A 158 1.55 9.89 -2.31
CA LYS A 158 2.04 8.82 -3.19
C LYS A 158 0.90 7.88 -3.63
N SER A 159 0.03 7.46 -2.72
CA SER A 159 -1.13 6.62 -3.05
C SER A 159 -2.10 7.32 -3.99
N ILE A 160 -2.42 8.59 -3.72
CA ILE A 160 -3.29 9.40 -4.58
C ILE A 160 -2.67 9.55 -5.97
N LYS A 161 -1.36 9.84 -6.06
CA LYS A 161 -0.64 9.96 -7.33
C LYS A 161 -0.69 8.67 -8.14
N ARG A 162 -0.43 7.51 -7.53
CA ARG A 162 -0.56 6.19 -8.19
C ARG A 162 -1.97 5.94 -8.72
N MET A 163 -2.99 6.35 -7.96
CA MET A 163 -4.38 6.23 -8.41
C MET A 163 -4.68 7.13 -9.61
N VAL A 164 -4.18 8.38 -9.59
CA VAL A 164 -4.26 9.32 -10.72
C VAL A 164 -3.58 8.75 -11.96
N GLU A 165 -2.37 8.20 -11.84
CA GLU A 165 -1.64 7.53 -12.92
C GLU A 165 -2.42 6.34 -13.49
N LYS A 166 -3.03 5.53 -12.62
CA LYS A 166 -3.86 4.40 -13.04
C LYS A 166 -5.11 4.86 -13.82
N ILE A 167 -5.79 5.90 -13.37
CA ILE A 167 -6.92 6.50 -14.11
C ILE A 167 -6.43 7.07 -15.45
N HIS A 168 -5.27 7.71 -15.45
CA HIS A 168 -4.67 8.25 -16.66
C HIS A 168 -4.45 7.16 -17.71
N ALA A 169 -3.79 6.07 -17.33
CA ALA A 169 -3.52 4.93 -18.20
C ALA A 169 -4.80 4.26 -18.71
N LEU A 170 -5.82 4.11 -17.84
CA LEU A 170 -7.12 3.57 -18.25
C LEU A 170 -7.83 4.47 -19.27
N THR A 171 -7.67 5.78 -19.17
CA THR A 171 -8.31 6.78 -20.03
C THR A 171 -7.37 7.29 -21.12
N ASP A 172 -6.40 6.47 -21.53
CA ASP A 172 -5.46 6.84 -22.59
C ASP A 172 -6.17 6.99 -23.95
N ARG A 173 -5.61 7.82 -24.83
CA ARG A 173 -6.18 8.09 -26.16
C ARG A 173 -6.17 6.87 -27.07
N THR A 174 -5.17 6.00 -26.92
CA THR A 174 -5.10 4.75 -27.66
C THR A 174 -6.39 3.96 -27.44
N GLY A 175 -6.86 3.82 -26.20
CA GLY A 175 -8.08 3.07 -25.87
C GLY A 175 -9.43 3.66 -26.34
N THR A 176 -9.48 4.66 -27.23
CA THR A 176 -10.73 5.28 -27.72
C THR A 176 -11.62 4.34 -28.53
N TRP A 177 -11.08 3.25 -29.08
CA TRP A 177 -11.85 2.17 -29.71
C TRP A 177 -12.76 1.43 -28.72
N GLN A 178 -12.48 1.49 -27.42
CA GLN A 178 -13.26 0.76 -26.42
C GLN A 178 -14.66 1.36 -26.26
N GLU A 179 -15.63 0.51 -25.94
CA GLU A 179 -16.98 0.94 -25.56
C GLU A 179 -16.92 1.81 -24.28
N THR A 180 -17.71 2.89 -24.26
CA THR A 180 -17.69 3.86 -23.16
C THR A 180 -18.10 3.22 -21.83
N THR A 181 -19.13 2.37 -21.85
CA THR A 181 -19.62 1.60 -20.69
C THR A 181 -18.52 0.71 -20.11
N LYS A 182 -17.77 -0.02 -20.95
CA LYS A 182 -16.64 -0.87 -20.54
C LYS A 182 -15.52 -0.06 -19.90
N LEU A 183 -15.17 1.09 -20.48
CA LEU A 183 -14.17 1.99 -19.89
C LEU A 183 -14.64 2.50 -18.53
N VAL A 184 -15.86 3.01 -18.43
CA VAL A 184 -16.40 3.55 -17.19
C VAL A 184 -16.50 2.45 -16.13
N GLY A 185 -16.87 1.22 -16.50
CA GLY A 185 -16.81 0.05 -15.62
C GLY A 185 -15.42 -0.21 -15.05
N LYS A 186 -14.36 -0.15 -15.87
CA LYS A 186 -12.96 -0.29 -15.40
C LYS A 186 -12.55 0.83 -14.45
N VAL A 187 -12.89 2.08 -14.78
CA VAL A 187 -12.61 3.25 -13.92
C VAL A 187 -13.36 3.12 -12.59
N ASN A 188 -14.64 2.77 -12.62
CA ASN A 188 -15.48 2.59 -11.44
C ASN A 188 -14.97 1.48 -10.52
N ARG A 189 -14.60 0.31 -11.06
CA ARG A 189 -14.01 -0.77 -10.25
C ARG A 189 -12.72 -0.33 -9.58
N THR A 190 -11.89 0.42 -10.30
CA THR A 190 -10.62 0.93 -9.76
C THR A 190 -10.87 1.96 -8.64
N LEU A 191 -11.77 2.91 -8.86
CA LEU A 191 -12.16 3.93 -7.88
C LEU A 191 -12.76 3.29 -6.61
N ARG A 192 -13.68 2.34 -6.78
CA ARG A 192 -14.29 1.61 -5.65
C ARG A 192 -13.27 0.80 -4.87
N GLY A 193 -12.38 0.06 -5.55
CA GLY A 193 -11.32 -0.71 -4.89
C GLY A 193 -10.40 0.18 -4.07
N TRP A 194 -10.01 1.34 -4.62
CA TRP A 194 -9.21 2.32 -3.90
C TRP A 194 -9.96 2.90 -2.70
N ALA A 195 -11.23 3.27 -2.87
CA ALA A 195 -12.06 3.80 -1.79
C ALA A 195 -12.29 2.79 -0.66
N ASN A 196 -12.49 1.51 -0.98
CA ASN A 196 -12.65 0.43 0.00
C ASN A 196 -11.42 0.24 0.87
N TYR A 197 -10.22 0.28 0.27
CA TYR A 197 -8.98 0.23 1.03
C TYR A 197 -8.80 1.50 1.88
N PHE A 198 -9.02 2.68 1.29
CA PHE A 198 -8.80 3.97 1.94
C PHE A 198 -10.00 4.50 2.74
N LYS A 199 -10.98 3.67 3.10
CA LYS A 199 -12.23 4.12 3.74
C LYS A 199 -12.05 4.72 5.15
N VAL A 200 -10.92 4.43 5.79
CA VAL A 200 -10.65 4.86 7.17
C VAL A 200 -9.85 6.17 7.18
N GLY A 201 -10.19 7.09 8.08
CA GLY A 201 -9.46 8.36 8.28
C GLY A 201 -10.05 9.54 7.52
N THR A 202 -9.21 10.54 7.22
CA THR A 202 -9.64 11.81 6.60
C THR A 202 -9.54 11.72 5.08
N VAL A 203 -10.66 11.37 4.43
CA VAL A 203 -10.67 11.01 2.99
C VAL A 203 -11.24 12.09 2.09
N SER A 204 -12.02 13.04 2.61
CA SER A 204 -12.85 13.95 1.82
C SER A 204 -12.07 14.76 0.78
N LYS A 205 -10.88 15.27 1.13
CA LYS A 205 -10.02 16.02 0.20
C LYS A 205 -9.49 15.11 -0.93
N ALA A 206 -9.08 13.89 -0.59
CA ALA A 206 -8.57 12.92 -1.56
C ALA A 206 -9.69 12.47 -2.52
N TYR A 207 -10.89 12.21 -1.99
CA TYR A 207 -12.06 11.81 -2.80
C TYR A 207 -12.45 12.91 -3.79
N ARG A 208 -12.51 14.17 -3.34
CA ARG A 208 -12.79 15.32 -4.23
C ARG A 208 -11.75 15.48 -5.33
N ALA A 209 -10.46 15.28 -5.02
CA ALA A 209 -9.39 15.36 -6.01
C ALA A 209 -9.53 14.25 -7.06
N LEU A 210 -9.79 13.01 -6.63
CA LEU A 210 -9.98 11.87 -7.54
C LEU A 210 -11.25 12.00 -8.38
N ASP A 211 -12.39 12.42 -7.80
CA ASP A 211 -13.63 12.67 -8.53
C ASP A 211 -13.42 13.72 -9.63
N SER A 212 -12.78 14.84 -9.29
CA SER A 212 -12.50 15.92 -10.25
C SER A 212 -11.57 15.44 -11.38
N TYR A 213 -10.54 14.67 -11.04
CA TYR A 213 -9.60 14.14 -12.03
C TYR A 213 -10.27 13.10 -12.95
N ALA A 214 -11.02 12.16 -12.38
CA ALA A 214 -11.72 11.12 -13.13
C ALA A 214 -12.75 11.72 -14.10
N ALA A 215 -13.57 12.68 -13.63
CA ALA A 215 -14.55 13.36 -14.47
C ALA A 215 -13.88 14.15 -15.60
N MET A 216 -12.79 14.88 -15.30
CA MET A 216 -12.02 15.61 -16.31
C MET A 216 -11.40 14.69 -17.37
N ARG A 217 -10.84 13.54 -16.95
CA ARG A 217 -10.26 12.55 -17.87
C ARG A 217 -11.32 11.88 -18.73
N LEU A 218 -12.44 11.45 -18.15
CA LEU A 218 -13.54 10.85 -18.91
C LEU A 218 -14.11 11.83 -19.94
N ARG A 219 -14.30 13.10 -19.55
CA ARG A 219 -14.71 14.16 -20.49
C ARG A 219 -13.75 14.27 -21.67
N ARG A 220 -12.44 14.34 -21.40
CA ARG A 220 -11.42 14.43 -22.47
C ARG A 220 -11.48 13.20 -23.37
N TRP A 221 -11.58 12.01 -22.80
CA TRP A 221 -11.65 10.76 -23.56
C TRP A 221 -12.87 10.71 -24.48
N LEU A 222 -14.06 11.11 -23.98
CA LEU A 222 -15.28 11.22 -24.78
C LEU A 222 -15.15 12.24 -25.90
N GLN A 223 -14.54 13.39 -25.62
CA GLN A 223 -14.29 14.41 -26.65
C GLN A 223 -13.39 13.90 -27.77
N PHE A 224 -12.35 13.13 -27.44
CA PHE A 224 -11.49 12.50 -28.45
C PHE A 224 -12.24 11.44 -29.24
N LYS A 225 -12.98 10.55 -28.55
CA LYS A 225 -13.74 9.48 -29.19
C LYS A 225 -14.79 9.99 -30.18
N HIS A 226 -15.54 11.02 -29.80
CA HIS A 226 -16.62 11.58 -30.62
C HIS A 226 -16.20 12.80 -31.45
N LYS A 227 -14.90 13.12 -31.50
CA LYS A 227 -14.32 14.27 -32.24
C LYS A 227 -15.04 15.60 -31.98
N THR A 228 -15.57 15.80 -30.78
CA THR A 228 -16.34 17.01 -30.43
C THR A 228 -15.41 18.19 -30.10
N ARG A 229 -15.66 19.37 -30.68
CA ARG A 229 -14.96 20.61 -30.32
C ARG A 229 -15.20 20.99 -28.85
N ARG A 230 -14.17 21.54 -28.20
CA ARG A 230 -14.29 22.11 -26.84
C ARG A 230 -15.15 23.37 -26.91
N ARG A 231 -16.35 23.34 -26.33
CA ARG A 231 -17.20 24.53 -26.14
C ARG A 231 -16.98 25.16 -24.76
N LYS A 232 -17.01 26.50 -24.67
CA LYS A 232 -17.18 27.21 -23.38
C LYS A 232 -18.50 26.75 -22.76
N GLY A 233 -18.47 26.30 -21.51
CA GLY A 233 -19.61 25.63 -20.83
C GLY A 233 -19.47 24.10 -20.70
N GLY A 234 -18.56 23.47 -21.47
CA GLY A 234 -18.13 22.09 -21.31
C GLY A 234 -19.00 21.05 -22.03
N THR A 235 -18.47 20.48 -23.11
CA THR A 235 -18.99 19.22 -23.69
C THR A 235 -18.94 18.13 -22.62
N TYR A 236 -20.06 17.42 -22.37
CA TYR A 236 -20.25 16.43 -21.29
C TYR A 236 -20.20 17.04 -19.86
N PRO A 237 -21.34 17.60 -19.38
CA PRO A 237 -21.45 18.14 -18.02
C PRO A 237 -21.43 17.04 -16.95
N LEU A 238 -21.12 17.41 -15.70
CA LEU A 238 -21.00 16.43 -14.60
C LEU A 238 -22.27 15.55 -14.41
N PRO A 239 -23.51 16.09 -14.47
CA PRO A 239 -24.71 15.25 -14.37
C PRO A 239 -24.78 14.18 -15.47
N HIS A 240 -24.29 14.47 -16.67
CA HIS A 240 -24.25 13.50 -17.75
C HIS A 240 -23.19 12.41 -17.51
N LEU A 241 -22.02 12.77 -16.98
CA LEU A 241 -20.99 11.79 -16.63
C LEU A 241 -21.40 10.85 -15.50
N TYR A 242 -22.04 11.39 -14.45
CA TYR A 242 -22.46 10.61 -13.29
C TYR A 242 -23.79 9.88 -13.51
N GLY A 243 -24.75 10.51 -14.19
CA GLY A 243 -26.09 9.97 -14.42
C GLY A 243 -26.16 9.03 -15.61
N HIS A 244 -25.80 9.50 -16.81
CA HIS A 244 -25.94 8.71 -18.04
C HIS A 244 -24.85 7.64 -18.17
N PHE A 245 -23.58 8.00 -17.94
CA PHE A 245 -22.47 7.04 -18.03
C PHE A 245 -22.22 6.27 -16.73
N GLY A 246 -22.87 6.65 -15.63
CA GLY A 246 -22.75 5.94 -14.35
C GLY A 246 -21.36 6.03 -13.71
N LEU A 247 -20.59 7.10 -13.95
CA LEU A 247 -19.30 7.30 -13.28
C LEU A 247 -19.51 7.35 -11.76
N VAL A 248 -18.66 6.68 -10.99
CA VAL A 248 -18.73 6.69 -9.53
C VAL A 248 -18.21 8.02 -8.99
N ARG A 249 -18.94 8.58 -8.02
CA ARG A 249 -18.55 9.79 -7.27
C ARG A 249 -18.19 9.40 -5.84
N LEU A 250 -16.90 9.32 -5.55
CA LEU A 250 -16.36 8.92 -4.25
C LEU A 250 -16.86 9.82 -3.12
N SER A 251 -16.99 11.13 -3.38
CA SER A 251 -17.51 12.09 -2.41
C SER A 251 -18.96 11.84 -1.97
N ARG A 252 -19.74 11.03 -2.72
CA ARG A 252 -21.10 10.64 -2.37
C ARG A 252 -21.23 9.20 -1.84
N LEU A 253 -20.21 8.36 -2.02
CA LEU A 253 -20.21 6.97 -1.55
C LEU A 253 -20.34 6.81 -0.02
N GLY A 254 -20.09 7.88 0.76
CA GLY A 254 -20.27 7.87 2.22
C GLY A 254 -21.63 8.42 2.70
N HIS A 255 -22.50 8.87 1.80
CA HIS A 255 -23.81 9.43 2.14
C HIS A 255 -24.97 8.49 1.79
N ASP A 256 -24.81 7.65 0.77
CA ASP A 256 -25.84 6.71 0.34
C ASP A 256 -25.29 5.28 0.32
N VAL A 257 -25.90 4.42 1.13
CA VAL A 257 -25.81 2.95 1.20
C VAL A 257 -24.71 2.35 2.11
N PRO A 258 -25.10 1.64 3.20
CA PRO A 258 -24.23 0.75 3.96
C PRO A 258 -23.73 -0.40 3.06
N TRP A 259 -22.46 -0.42 2.72
CA TRP A 259 -21.84 -1.50 1.94
C TRP A 259 -21.37 -2.68 2.80
N VAL A 260 -22.21 -3.09 3.75
CA VAL A 260 -22.11 -4.40 4.41
C VAL A 260 -23.33 -5.18 4.00
N LYS A 261 -23.23 -5.93 2.90
CA LYS A 261 -23.96 -7.19 2.81
C LYS A 261 -23.02 -8.28 3.32
N ALA A 262 -23.62 -9.16 4.12
CA ALA A 262 -23.07 -10.32 4.79
C ALA A 262 -22.11 -11.16 3.93
#